data_AF-A0A7S2KEU7-F1
#
_entry.id   AF-A0A7S2KEU7-F1
#
_cell.length_a   1.000
_cell.length_b   1.000
_cell.length_c   1.000
_cell.angle_alpha   90.00
_cell.angle_beta   90.00
_cell.angle_gamma   90.00
#
_symmetry.space_group_name_H-M   'P 1'
#
loop_
_entity.id
_entity.type
_entity.pdbx_description
1 polymer ?
#
loop_
_entity_poly.entity_id
_entity_poly.type
_entity_poly.pdbx_seq_one_letter_code
_entity_poly.pdbx_strand_id
1 'polypeptide(L)'
;SAFVRQNTGAKDVYHLKGGIHRYLEKYGSTGYFRGKNFVFDRRIAQGGEDCDVVGQCRYCDKPWDQFQAGNVCTVCRELVLVCDECNSQAVELHCSDHKYLQSCYFTDLSRFSEIDLRNHLLELETHLEKMSVGKAFKQKRRTLQKQYKKKF
;
A
#
# COMPACT_ATOMS: atom_id res chain seq x y z
N SER A 1 17.14 -19.79 -6.14
CA SER A 1 16.36 -20.09 -4.92
C SER A 1 16.20 -21.60 -4.78
N ALA A 2 16.51 -22.20 -3.63
CA ALA A 2 16.37 -23.65 -3.42
C ALA A 2 14.90 -24.11 -3.55
N PHE A 3 13.97 -23.33 -2.99
CA PHE A 3 12.53 -23.59 -3.06
C PHE A 3 12.01 -23.69 -4.49
N VAL A 4 12.35 -22.72 -5.35
CA VAL A 4 11.87 -22.70 -6.75
C VAL A 4 12.36 -23.92 -7.51
N ARG A 5 13.64 -24.28 -7.36
CA ARG A 5 14.22 -25.45 -8.02
C ARG A 5 13.54 -26.76 -7.59
N GLN A 6 13.22 -26.87 -6.31
CA GLN A 6 12.57 -28.08 -5.75
C GLN A 6 11.09 -28.20 -6.16
N ASN A 7 10.36 -27.08 -6.27
CA ASN A 7 8.90 -27.11 -6.41
C ASN A 7 8.37 -26.80 -7.81
N THR A 8 9.20 -26.27 -8.72
CA THR A 8 8.76 -25.85 -10.07
C THR A 8 9.48 -26.57 -11.21
N GLY A 9 10.54 -27.34 -10.91
CA GLY A 9 11.39 -27.95 -11.93
C GLY A 9 12.28 -26.96 -12.71
N ALA A 10 12.22 -25.66 -12.39
CA ALA A 10 13.07 -24.66 -13.01
C ALA A 10 14.55 -24.90 -12.66
N LYS A 11 15.42 -24.97 -13.67
CA LYS A 11 16.86 -25.26 -13.50
C LYS A 11 17.68 -23.98 -13.36
N ASP A 12 17.41 -23.00 -14.22
CA ASP A 12 18.19 -21.76 -14.33
C ASP A 12 17.65 -20.62 -13.44
N VAL A 13 17.72 -20.84 -12.12
CA VAL A 13 17.26 -19.86 -11.13
C VAL A 13 18.44 -19.19 -10.44
N TYR A 14 18.67 -17.93 -10.80
CA TYR A 14 19.73 -17.09 -10.24
C TYR A 14 19.18 -16.06 -9.24
N HIS A 15 20.08 -15.49 -8.44
CA HIS A 15 19.77 -14.38 -7.53
C HIS A 15 20.88 -13.34 -7.60
N LEU A 16 20.52 -12.07 -7.42
CA LEU A 16 21.50 -11.00 -7.36
C LEU A 16 22.31 -11.14 -6.06
N LYS A 17 23.60 -11.49 -6.18
CA LYS A 17 24.48 -11.73 -5.03
C LYS A 17 24.64 -10.44 -4.22
N GLY A 18 24.11 -10.44 -2.98
CA GLY A 18 24.11 -9.27 -2.10
C GLY A 18 23.01 -8.24 -2.39
N GLY A 19 22.07 -8.56 -3.28
CA GLY A 19 20.89 -7.74 -3.55
C GLY A 19 21.18 -6.39 -4.22
N ILE A 20 20.14 -5.55 -4.24
CA ILE A 20 20.17 -4.23 -4.90
C ILE A 20 21.22 -3.32 -4.28
N HIS A 21 21.40 -3.36 -2.95
CA HIS A 21 22.38 -2.51 -2.26
C HIS A 21 23.81 -2.74 -2.77
N ARG A 22 24.29 -4.00 -2.83
CA ARG A 22 25.62 -4.31 -3.40
C ARG A 22 25.72 -4.03 -4.89
N TYR A 23 24.62 -4.15 -5.62
CA TYR A 23 24.58 -3.77 -7.02
C TYR A 23 24.82 -2.26 -7.21
N LEU A 24 24.16 -1.44 -6.38
CA LEU A 24 24.34 0.01 -6.38
C LEU A 24 25.77 0.42 -5.98
N GLU A 25 26.35 -0.23 -4.97
CA GLU A 25 27.76 -0.02 -4.60
C GLU A 25 28.72 -0.34 -5.76
N LYS A 26 28.44 -1.40 -6.52
CA LYS A 26 29.32 -1.86 -7.60
C LYS A 26 29.19 -1.04 -8.89
N TYR A 27 27.97 -0.69 -9.29
CA TYR A 27 27.70 -0.12 -10.62
C TYR A 27 27.28 1.35 -10.59
N GLY A 28 26.80 1.86 -9.45
CA GLY A 28 26.38 3.25 -9.31
C GLY A 28 25.45 3.71 -10.45
N SER A 29 25.75 4.85 -11.05
CA SER A 29 25.02 5.42 -12.19
C SER A 29 25.21 4.69 -13.52
N THR A 30 26.24 3.85 -13.66
CA THR A 30 26.47 3.04 -14.87
C THR A 30 25.62 1.75 -14.89
N GLY A 31 24.94 1.47 -13.79
CA GLY A 31 24.02 0.34 -13.67
C GLY A 31 22.67 0.57 -14.35
N TYR A 32 21.89 -0.52 -14.41
CA TYR A 32 20.52 -0.57 -14.94
C TYR A 32 19.46 -0.24 -13.87
N PHE A 33 19.86 0.06 -12.64
CA PHE A 33 18.90 0.43 -11.60
C PHE A 33 18.30 1.81 -11.89
N ARG A 34 17.00 1.95 -11.63
CA ARG A 34 16.22 3.17 -11.87
C ARG A 34 15.39 3.49 -10.62
N GLY A 35 15.36 4.77 -10.25
CA GLY A 35 14.70 5.25 -9.03
C GLY A 35 15.48 4.99 -7.74
N LYS A 36 14.73 4.88 -6.64
CA LYS A 36 15.27 4.78 -5.28
C LYS A 36 15.11 3.37 -4.73
N ASN A 37 16.10 2.89 -4.00
CA ASN A 37 16.06 1.58 -3.34
C ASN A 37 15.33 1.70 -2.00
N PHE A 38 14.16 1.08 -1.87
CA PHE A 38 13.42 1.06 -0.60
C PHE A 38 14.21 0.31 0.49
N VAL A 39 14.34 0.91 1.66
CA VAL A 39 15.08 0.35 2.81
C VAL A 39 14.20 0.31 4.05
N PHE A 40 14.34 -0.76 4.84
CA PHE A 40 13.53 -1.03 6.03
C PHE A 40 14.11 -0.37 7.29
N ASP A 41 14.46 0.91 7.20
CA ASP A 41 14.91 1.72 8.33
C ASP A 41 14.39 3.16 8.20
N ARG A 42 14.83 4.05 9.09
CA ARG A 42 14.35 5.44 9.15
C ARG A 42 14.58 6.25 7.87
N ARG A 43 15.47 5.81 6.99
CA ARG A 43 15.74 6.48 5.71
C ARG A 43 14.62 6.24 4.70
N ILE A 44 13.87 5.13 4.82
CA ILE A 44 12.77 4.68 3.93
C ILE A 44 13.23 4.35 2.50
N ALA A 45 14.07 5.17 1.89
CA ALA A 45 14.65 4.95 0.58
C ALA A 45 16.10 5.44 0.52
N GLN A 46 16.90 4.77 -0.32
CA GLN A 46 18.28 5.14 -0.64
C GLN A 46 18.37 5.52 -2.13
N GLY A 47 18.83 6.73 -2.40
CA GLY A 47 19.01 7.30 -3.75
C GLY A 47 19.17 8.82 -3.65
N GLY A 48 19.80 9.44 -4.66
CA GLY A 48 19.92 10.89 -4.74
C GLY A 48 18.60 11.56 -5.16
N GLU A 49 18.57 12.89 -5.11
CA GLU A 49 17.45 13.67 -5.65
C GLU A 49 17.36 13.57 -7.19
N ASP A 50 18.50 13.34 -7.85
CA ASP A 50 18.61 13.21 -9.31
C ASP A 50 18.24 11.81 -9.86
N CYS A 51 17.70 10.92 -9.02
CA CYS A 51 17.27 9.60 -9.47
C CYS A 51 15.97 9.68 -10.27
N ASP A 52 15.84 8.82 -11.29
CA ASP A 52 14.62 8.73 -12.10
C ASP A 52 13.39 8.46 -11.24
N VAL A 53 12.36 9.31 -11.32
CA VAL A 53 11.09 9.08 -10.62
C VAL A 53 10.32 7.97 -11.33
N VAL A 54 10.41 6.75 -10.80
CA VAL A 54 9.72 5.56 -11.35
C VAL A 54 8.35 5.30 -10.75
N GLY A 55 8.01 5.99 -9.65
CA GLY A 55 6.73 5.86 -8.96
C GLY A 55 5.71 6.92 -9.39
N GLN A 56 4.47 6.73 -8.97
CA GLN A 56 3.37 7.66 -9.20
C GLN A 56 2.50 7.77 -7.95
N CYS A 57 1.94 8.95 -7.72
CA CYS A 57 1.00 9.18 -6.64
C CYS A 57 -0.24 8.31 -6.82
N ARG A 58 -0.64 7.60 -5.77
CA ARG A 58 -1.78 6.67 -5.79
C ARG A 58 -3.14 7.31 -6.12
N TYR A 59 -3.27 8.62 -5.95
CA TYR A 59 -4.54 9.34 -6.03
C TYR A 59 -4.71 10.17 -7.31
N CYS A 60 -3.61 10.71 -7.86
CA CYS A 60 -3.63 11.56 -9.05
C CYS A 60 -2.66 11.11 -10.16
N ASP A 61 -1.96 10.00 -9.97
CA ASP A 61 -1.02 9.39 -10.92
C ASP A 61 0.19 10.27 -11.32
N LYS A 62 0.35 11.45 -10.72
CA LYS A 62 1.52 12.31 -10.98
C LYS A 62 2.82 11.63 -10.52
N PRO A 63 3.96 11.83 -11.22
CA PRO A 63 5.24 11.26 -10.81
C PRO A 63 5.56 11.57 -9.35
N TRP A 64 5.82 10.52 -8.57
CA TRP A 64 6.10 10.63 -7.14
C TRP A 64 6.85 9.40 -6.66
N ASP A 65 7.92 9.57 -5.88
CA ASP A 65 8.73 8.48 -5.36
C ASP A 65 9.12 8.65 -3.88
N GLN A 66 8.53 9.64 -3.21
CA GLN A 66 8.79 9.94 -1.81
C GLN A 66 7.75 9.28 -0.90
N PHE A 67 8.19 8.30 -0.12
CA PHE A 67 7.40 7.72 0.95
C PHE A 67 7.53 8.54 2.23
N GLN A 68 6.45 8.67 2.99
CA GLN A 68 6.44 9.23 4.34
C GLN A 68 5.96 8.14 5.31
N ALA A 69 6.62 7.98 6.46
CA ALA A 69 6.32 6.89 7.40
C ALA A 69 4.88 6.91 7.93
N GLY A 70 4.24 8.10 7.99
CA GLY A 70 2.85 8.26 8.42
C GLY A 70 1.81 7.96 7.33
N ASN A 71 2.23 7.92 6.06
CA ASN A 71 1.32 7.75 4.94
C ASN A 71 1.05 6.26 4.74
N VAL A 72 0.12 5.72 5.53
CA VAL A 72 -0.22 4.30 5.54
C VAL A 72 -1.71 4.09 5.34
N CYS A 73 -2.04 2.95 4.73
CA CYS A 73 -3.41 2.54 4.50
C CYS A 73 -4.14 2.37 5.84
N THR A 74 -5.30 3.00 5.95
CA THR A 74 -6.20 2.90 7.11
C THR A 74 -6.59 1.46 7.45
N VAL A 75 -6.67 0.60 6.43
CA VAL A 75 -7.17 -0.77 6.58
C VAL A 75 -6.05 -1.75 6.94
N CYS A 76 -4.96 -1.76 6.16
CA CYS A 76 -3.89 -2.75 6.28
C CYS A 76 -2.54 -2.21 6.76
N ARG A 77 -2.41 -0.88 6.93
CA ARG A 77 -1.18 -0.19 7.36
C ARG A 77 0.00 -0.30 6.38
N GLU A 78 -0.23 -0.75 5.15
CA GLU A 78 0.75 -0.67 4.06
C GLU A 78 1.10 0.79 3.73
N LEU A 79 2.37 1.09 3.46
CA LEU A 79 2.78 2.43 3.03
C LEU A 79 2.12 2.81 1.70
N VAL A 80 1.56 4.00 1.63
CA VAL A 80 0.88 4.54 0.46
C VAL A 80 1.76 5.63 -0.14
N LEU A 81 2.14 5.44 -1.41
CA LEU A 81 2.87 6.45 -2.16
C LEU A 81 1.90 7.54 -2.61
N VAL A 82 1.86 8.64 -1.86
CA VAL A 82 0.96 9.76 -2.08
C VAL A 82 1.74 11.07 -2.07
N CYS A 83 1.42 11.95 -3.01
CA CYS A 83 2.02 13.27 -3.06
C CYS A 83 1.46 14.19 -1.96
N ASP A 84 2.18 15.27 -1.66
CA ASP A 84 1.79 16.20 -0.59
C ASP A 84 0.42 16.82 -0.81
N GLU A 85 0.08 17.15 -2.05
CA GLU A 85 -1.23 17.72 -2.42
C GLU A 85 -2.38 16.76 -2.09
N CYS A 86 -2.34 15.51 -2.58
CA CYS A 86 -3.36 14.53 -2.27
C CYS A 86 -3.35 14.13 -0.78
N ASN A 87 -2.18 14.12 -0.13
CA ASN A 87 -2.09 13.85 1.30
C ASN A 87 -2.79 14.93 2.13
N SER A 88 -2.65 16.20 1.73
CA SER A 88 -3.29 17.33 2.42
C SER A 88 -4.82 17.37 2.27
N GLN A 89 -5.36 16.75 1.21
CA GLN A 89 -6.80 16.71 0.92
C GLN A 89 -7.48 15.44 1.46
N ALA A 90 -6.71 14.36 1.65
CA ALA A 90 -7.25 13.10 2.13
C ALA A 90 -7.59 13.17 3.63
N VAL A 91 -8.79 12.70 3.99
CA VAL A 91 -9.13 12.46 5.40
C VAL A 91 -8.27 11.35 5.97
N GLU A 92 -8.19 10.24 5.23
CA GLU A 92 -7.40 9.06 5.52
C GLU A 92 -6.94 8.41 4.20
N LEU A 93 -5.87 7.61 4.24
CA LEU A 93 -5.27 7.01 3.06
C LEU A 93 -5.65 5.53 2.89
N HIS A 94 -5.76 5.08 1.64
CA HIS A 94 -6.08 3.69 1.29
C HIS A 94 -5.13 3.21 0.19
N CYS A 95 -4.58 2.00 0.36
CA CYS A 95 -3.75 1.38 -0.69
C CYS A 95 -4.61 0.91 -1.87
N SER A 96 -3.98 0.40 -2.93
CA SER A 96 -4.67 -0.09 -4.13
C SER A 96 -5.78 -1.07 -3.82
N ASP A 97 -5.51 -1.99 -2.90
CA ASP A 97 -6.40 -3.09 -2.58
C ASP A 97 -7.56 -2.68 -1.68
N HIS A 98 -7.51 -1.48 -1.10
CA HIS A 98 -8.53 -0.96 -0.18
C HIS A 98 -9.14 0.37 -0.63
N LYS A 99 -8.79 0.86 -1.82
CA LYS A 99 -9.35 2.12 -2.38
C LYS A 99 -10.88 2.09 -2.43
N TYR A 100 -11.48 0.92 -2.64
CA TYR A 100 -12.93 0.74 -2.66
C TYR A 100 -13.61 1.00 -1.30
N LEU A 101 -12.85 1.15 -0.21
CA LEU A 101 -13.36 1.44 1.14
C LEU A 101 -13.14 2.89 1.56
N GLN A 102 -12.60 3.73 0.68
CA GLN A 102 -12.21 5.11 1.02
C GLN A 102 -13.37 6.01 1.47
N SER A 103 -14.60 5.63 1.12
CA SER A 103 -15.84 6.35 1.43
C SER A 103 -16.54 5.86 2.70
N CYS A 104 -16.17 4.70 3.25
CA CYS A 104 -16.94 4.08 4.34
C CYS A 104 -16.09 3.44 5.45
N TYR A 105 -14.76 3.41 5.31
CA TYR A 105 -13.85 2.84 6.30
C TYR A 105 -12.85 3.89 6.76
N PHE A 106 -13.00 4.30 8.02
CA PHE A 106 -12.19 5.31 8.70
C PHE A 106 -11.74 4.84 10.10
N THR A 107 -10.55 5.23 10.52
CA THR A 107 -10.09 5.03 11.89
C THR A 107 -10.78 5.97 12.86
N ASP A 108 -10.85 7.27 12.54
CA ASP A 108 -11.48 8.33 13.33
C ASP A 108 -12.89 8.62 12.83
N LEU A 109 -13.89 8.18 13.60
CA LEU A 109 -15.30 8.34 13.28
C LEU A 109 -15.89 9.65 13.82
N SER A 110 -15.17 10.37 14.68
CA SER A 110 -15.67 11.57 15.38
C SER A 110 -15.90 12.77 14.46
N ARG A 111 -15.35 12.72 13.24
CA ARG A 111 -15.38 13.80 12.25
C ARG A 111 -16.62 13.81 11.36
N PHE A 112 -17.50 12.84 11.53
CA PHE A 112 -18.64 12.60 10.64
C PHE A 112 -19.97 12.86 11.35
N SER A 113 -20.94 13.38 10.61
CA SER A 113 -22.30 13.56 11.13
C SER A 113 -23.02 12.22 11.27
N GLU A 114 -24.08 12.15 12.07
CA GLU A 114 -24.90 10.93 12.19
C GLU A 114 -25.42 10.44 10.82
N ILE A 115 -25.72 11.36 9.91
CA ILE A 115 -26.17 11.05 8.55
C ILE A 115 -25.03 10.38 7.76
N ASP A 116 -23.82 10.94 7.80
CA ASP A 116 -22.64 10.37 7.13
C ASP A 116 -22.35 8.97 7.65
N LEU A 117 -22.43 8.78 8.97
CA LEU A 117 -22.19 7.49 9.61
C LEU A 117 -23.21 6.42 9.18
N ARG A 118 -24.49 6.80 9.04
CA ARG A 118 -25.52 5.90 8.49
C ARG A 118 -25.23 5.55 7.02
N ASN A 119 -24.78 6.50 6.21
CA ASN A 119 -24.38 6.24 4.83
C ASN A 119 -23.18 5.29 4.75
N HIS A 120 -22.17 5.49 5.59
CA HIS A 120 -21.02 4.59 5.68
C HIS A 120 -21.44 3.16 6.05
N LEU A 121 -22.37 2.99 7.01
CA LEU A 121 -22.90 1.67 7.39
C LEU A 121 -23.58 0.96 6.22
N LEU A 122 -24.43 1.65 5.46
CA LEU A 122 -25.11 1.09 4.29
C LEU A 122 -24.11 0.64 3.21
N GLU A 123 -23.06 1.42 2.98
CA GLU A 123 -22.02 1.08 2.02
C GLU A 123 -21.20 -0.14 2.48
N LEU A 124 -20.85 -0.22 3.77
CA LEU A 124 -20.18 -1.38 4.36
C LEU A 124 -21.03 -2.65 4.25
N GLU A 125 -22.34 -2.57 4.47
CA GLU A 125 -23.28 -3.68 4.28
C GLU A 125 -23.28 -4.15 2.83
N THR A 126 -23.38 -3.21 1.89
CA THR A 126 -23.31 -3.49 0.44
C THR A 126 -22.00 -4.21 0.07
N HIS A 127 -20.86 -3.81 0.64
CA HIS A 127 -19.59 -4.50 0.42
C HIS A 127 -19.56 -5.90 1.01
N LEU A 128 -20.15 -6.11 2.19
CA LEU A 128 -20.22 -7.42 2.84
C LEU A 128 -21.09 -8.40 2.04
N GLU A 129 -22.22 -7.95 1.50
CA GLU A 129 -23.12 -8.78 0.68
C GLU A 129 -22.47 -9.24 -0.61
N LYS A 130 -21.69 -8.36 -1.27
CA LYS A 130 -20.95 -8.69 -2.51
C LYS A 130 -19.81 -9.68 -2.29
N MET A 131 -19.37 -9.92 -1.05
CA MET A 131 -18.27 -10.84 -0.76
C MET A 131 -18.78 -12.28 -0.63
N SER A 132 -18.30 -13.17 -1.52
CA SER A 132 -18.71 -14.58 -1.49
C SER A 132 -18.40 -15.26 -0.15
N VAL A 133 -19.31 -16.13 0.28
CA VAL A 133 -19.17 -16.93 1.50
C VAL A 133 -18.15 -18.05 1.23
N GLY A 134 -17.02 -18.03 1.96
CA GLY A 134 -15.90 -18.95 1.73
C GLY A 134 -14.58 -18.48 2.33
N LYS A 135 -13.52 -19.31 2.24
CA LYS A 135 -12.19 -19.01 2.80
C LYS A 135 -11.53 -17.79 2.14
N ALA A 136 -11.74 -17.58 0.84
CA ALA A 136 -11.09 -16.56 0.01
C ALA A 136 -11.25 -15.12 0.52
N PHE A 137 -12.36 -14.81 1.21
CA PHE A 137 -12.63 -13.44 1.71
C PHE A 137 -12.78 -13.37 3.23
N LYS A 138 -12.38 -14.43 3.96
CA LYS A 138 -12.55 -14.49 5.42
C LYS A 138 -11.92 -13.28 6.13
N GLN A 139 -10.71 -12.88 5.75
CA GLN A 139 -10.01 -11.77 6.39
C GLN A 139 -10.60 -10.41 6.00
N LYS A 140 -11.01 -10.24 4.74
CA LYS A 140 -11.69 -9.02 4.28
C LYS A 140 -13.02 -8.82 5.01
N ARG A 141 -13.86 -9.86 5.08
CA ARG A 141 -15.12 -9.82 5.85
C ARG A 141 -14.89 -9.51 7.33
N ARG A 142 -13.89 -10.13 7.97
CA ARG A 142 -13.54 -9.84 9.37
C ARG A 142 -13.15 -8.37 9.56
N THR A 143 -12.45 -7.79 8.59
CA THR A 143 -12.01 -6.39 8.64
C THR A 143 -13.21 -5.44 8.54
N LEU A 144 -14.10 -5.65 7.56
CA LEU A 144 -15.34 -4.87 7.42
C LEU A 144 -16.25 -4.99 8.65
N GLN A 145 -16.41 -6.21 9.18
CA GLN A 145 -17.20 -6.44 10.40
C GLN A 145 -16.63 -5.73 11.63
N LYS A 146 -15.30 -5.58 11.74
CA LYS A 146 -14.71 -4.78 12.82
C LYS A 146 -15.11 -3.32 12.72
N GLN A 147 -15.09 -2.76 11.50
CA GLN A 147 -15.50 -1.38 11.27
C GLN A 147 -16.99 -1.18 11.58
N TYR A 148 -17.86 -2.07 11.08
CA TYR A 148 -19.30 -2.04 11.36
C TYR A 148 -19.62 -2.06 12.86
N LYS A 149 -18.82 -2.77 13.66
CA LYS A 149 -19.00 -2.90 15.11
C LYS A 149 -18.36 -1.78 15.92
N LYS A 150 -17.65 -0.82 15.30
CA LYS A 150 -17.18 0.36 16.04
C LYS A 150 -18.42 1.12 16.50
N LYS A 151 -18.63 1.16 17.81
CA LYS A 151 -19.70 1.97 18.41
C LYS A 151 -19.37 3.45 18.18
N PHE A 152 -20.36 4.19 17.70
CA PHE A 152 -20.42 5.65 17.79
C PHE A 152 -20.86 6.04 19.20
#